data_AF-A0A671U3A2-F1
#
_entry.id   AF-A0A671U3A2-F1
#
_cell.length_a   1.000
_cell.length_b   1.000
_cell.length_c   1.000
_cell.angle_alpha   90.00
_cell.angle_beta   90.00
_cell.angle_gamma   90.00
#
_symmetry.space_group_name_H-M   'P 1'
#
loop_
_entity.id
_entity.type
_entity.pdbx_description
1 polymer ?
#
loop_
_entity_poly.entity_id
_entity_poly.type
_entity_poly.pdbx_seq_one_letter_code
_entity_poly.pdbx_strand_id
1 'polypeptide(L)'
;MMSLCFQPYELNLQLTAVLSRLSAFNHPLLHEYLLNPYIHLSHCCRSLFSVLVRLMGESVQRIQQVSSLTDRLLNARRHLLGLEHNTGLEHLTLLRGLIVLEEFCKELAAIAFVKLPLDQQ
;
A
#
# COMPACT_ATOMS: atom_id res chain seq x y z
N MET A 1 -7.94 -1.82 14.39
CA MET A 1 -7.50 -2.60 13.21
C MET A 1 -7.55 -1.65 12.02
N MET A 2 -6.40 -1.10 11.62
CA MET A 2 -6.29 -0.03 10.62
C MET A 2 -6.28 -0.68 9.22
N SER A 3 -7.42 -0.67 8.53
CA SER A 3 -7.50 -1.21 7.17
C SER A 3 -7.45 -0.02 6.20
N LEU A 4 -6.33 0.11 5.49
CA LEU A 4 -6.06 1.17 4.51
C LEU A 4 -7.25 1.35 3.54
N CYS A 5 -7.89 0.25 3.13
CA CYS A 5 -9.03 0.23 2.21
C CYS A 5 -10.35 0.79 2.78
N PHE A 6 -10.40 1.23 4.04
CA PHE A 6 -11.57 1.85 4.67
C PHE A 6 -11.29 3.22 5.27
N GLN A 7 -10.07 3.73 5.12
CA GLN A 7 -9.72 5.08 5.57
C GLN A 7 -9.96 6.10 4.45
N PRO A 8 -10.13 7.39 4.79
CA PRO A 8 -10.15 8.46 3.79
C PRO A 8 -8.89 8.42 2.93
N TYR A 9 -9.05 8.73 1.64
CA TYR A 9 -7.96 8.69 0.67
C TYR A 9 -6.79 9.59 1.08
N GLU A 10 -7.08 10.78 1.57
CA GLU A 10 -6.10 11.77 2.02
C GLU A 10 -5.30 11.25 3.23
N LEU A 11 -5.95 10.53 4.14
CA LEU A 11 -5.26 9.94 5.28
C LEU A 11 -4.33 8.81 4.83
N ASN A 12 -4.76 7.99 3.88
CA ASN A 12 -3.91 6.95 3.30
C ASN A 12 -2.67 7.56 2.65
N LEU A 13 -2.80 8.66 1.90
CA LEU A 13 -1.67 9.35 1.30
C LEU A 13 -0.67 9.84 2.35
N GLN A 14 -1.14 10.45 3.45
CA GLN A 14 -0.25 10.91 4.51
C GLN A 14 0.45 9.76 5.22
N LEU A 15 -0.29 8.68 5.50
CA LEU A 15 0.25 7.50 6.16
C LEU A 15 1.33 6.84 5.29
N THR A 16 1.05 6.60 4.01
CA THR A 16 2.03 6.00 3.10
C THR A 16 3.23 6.90 2.93
N ALA A 17 3.07 8.23 2.84
CA ALA A 17 4.19 9.16 2.76
C ALA A 17 5.10 9.12 4.00
N VAL A 18 4.53 9.00 5.20
CA VAL A 18 5.33 8.81 6.44
C VAL A 18 6.08 7.49 6.39
N LEU A 19 5.40 6.40 6.02
CA LEU A 19 6.03 5.07 5.93
C LEU A 19 7.13 5.03 4.85
N SER A 20 6.94 5.68 3.71
CA SER A 20 7.96 5.78 2.65
C SER A 20 9.20 6.51 3.16
N ARG A 21 9.03 7.63 3.87
CA ARG A 21 10.17 8.35 4.49
C ARG A 21 10.89 7.51 5.55
N LEU A 22 10.15 6.78 6.39
CA LEU A 22 10.74 5.86 7.37
C LEU A 22 11.51 4.72 6.68
N SER A 23 10.93 4.14 5.64
CA SER A 23 11.56 3.10 4.82
C SER A 23 12.81 3.62 4.10
N ALA A 24 12.84 4.89 3.68
CA ALA A 24 13.98 5.52 3.04
C ALA A 24 15.12 5.86 4.02
N PHE A 25 14.83 6.01 5.31
CA PHE A 25 15.85 6.34 6.31
C PHE A 25 16.91 5.23 6.42
N ASN A 26 18.19 5.60 6.39
CA ASN A 26 19.31 4.65 6.41
C ASN A 26 19.61 4.20 7.84
N HIS A 27 18.77 3.32 8.37
CA HIS A 27 18.97 2.70 9.68
C HIS A 27 18.68 1.19 9.62
N PRO A 28 19.63 0.31 10.01
CA PRO A 28 19.51 -1.13 9.82
C PRO A 28 18.29 -1.73 10.53
N LEU A 29 18.03 -1.32 11.77
CA LEU A 29 16.88 -1.82 12.55
C LEU A 29 15.52 -1.40 11.96
N LEU A 30 15.45 -0.26 11.25
CA LEU A 30 14.19 0.16 10.62
C LEU A 30 13.91 -0.70 9.38
N HIS A 31 14.92 -0.97 8.57
CA HIS A 31 14.76 -1.84 7.41
C HIS A 31 14.30 -3.24 7.84
N GLU A 32 14.93 -3.80 8.88
CA GLU A 32 14.57 -5.09 9.43
C GLU A 32 13.14 -5.10 9.99
N TYR A 33 12.77 -4.10 10.80
CA TYR A 33 11.42 -4.03 11.36
C TYR A 33 10.33 -3.83 10.30
N LEU A 34 10.60 -3.05 9.26
CA LEU A 34 9.59 -2.71 8.27
C LEU A 34 9.39 -3.86 7.28
N LEU A 35 10.44 -4.32 6.60
CA LEU A 35 10.29 -5.13 5.38
C LEU A 35 10.86 -6.55 5.48
N ASN A 36 11.56 -6.93 6.57
CA ASN A 36 12.06 -8.30 6.71
C ASN A 36 10.89 -9.28 6.98
N PRO A 37 10.65 -10.27 6.11
CA PRO A 37 9.60 -11.26 6.32
C PRO A 37 9.92 -12.28 7.43
N TYR A 38 11.19 -12.39 7.84
CA TYR A 38 11.67 -13.37 8.80
C TYR A 38 11.96 -12.78 10.18
N ILE A 39 11.62 -11.51 10.42
CA ILE A 39 11.82 -10.89 11.73
C ILE A 39 10.92 -11.54 12.79
N HIS A 40 11.52 -11.93 13.91
CA HIS A 40 10.79 -12.42 15.07
C HIS A 40 10.31 -11.24 15.93
N LEU A 41 8.99 -11.01 15.93
CA LEU A 41 8.35 -9.98 16.73
C LEU A 41 7.56 -10.60 17.89
N SER A 42 7.40 -9.84 18.98
CA SER A 42 6.50 -10.20 20.07
C SER A 42 5.06 -10.35 19.56
N HIS A 43 4.24 -11.16 20.24
CA HIS A 43 2.89 -11.56 19.81
C HIS A 43 1.91 -10.41 19.51
N CYS A 44 2.19 -9.19 20.00
CA CYS A 44 1.37 -8.01 19.78
C CYS A 44 1.95 -7.03 18.73
N CYS A 45 3.16 -7.28 18.25
CA CYS A 45 3.86 -6.43 17.31
C CYS A 45 3.62 -6.91 15.87
N ARG A 46 3.56 -5.96 14.93
CA ARG A 46 3.41 -6.24 13.50
C ARG A 46 4.42 -5.43 12.73
N SER A 47 5.19 -6.09 11.86
CA SER A 47 6.02 -5.41 10.87
C SER A 47 5.15 -4.81 9.78
N LEU A 48 5.67 -3.82 9.06
CA LEU A 48 4.99 -3.29 7.88
C LEU A 48 4.73 -4.41 6.85
N PHE A 49 5.69 -5.32 6.65
CA PHE A 49 5.53 -6.51 5.82
C PHE A 49 4.30 -7.34 6.21
N SER A 50 4.15 -7.70 7.50
CA SER A 50 3.02 -8.50 7.96
C SER A 50 1.68 -7.81 7.76
N VAL A 51 1.65 -6.47 7.91
CA VAL A 51 0.47 -5.66 7.64
C VAL A 51 0.14 -5.65 6.14
N LEU A 52 1.14 -5.47 5.27
CA LEU A 52 0.94 -5.45 3.82
C LEU A 52 0.44 -6.80 3.30
N VAL A 53 1.04 -7.92 3.72
CA VAL A 53 0.59 -9.27 3.34
C VAL A 53 -0.86 -9.50 3.74
N ARG A 54 -1.22 -9.12 4.98
CA ARG A 54 -2.60 -9.22 5.45
C ARG A 54 -3.55 -8.33 4.64
N LEU A 55 -3.18 -7.09 4.36
CA LEU A 55 -3.98 -6.17 3.55
C LEU A 55 -4.19 -6.68 2.13
N MET A 56 -3.17 -7.28 1.52
CA MET A 56 -3.29 -7.92 0.21
C MET A 56 -4.28 -9.10 0.26
N GLY A 57 -4.18 -9.97 1.28
CA GLY A 57 -5.11 -11.07 1.47
C GLY A 57 -6.56 -10.62 1.64
N GLU A 58 -6.80 -9.61 2.49
CA GLU A 58 -8.13 -9.01 2.67
C GLU A 58 -8.65 -8.33 1.38
N SER A 59 -7.74 -7.76 0.58
CA SER A 59 -8.08 -7.07 -0.68
C SER A 59 -8.53 -8.04 -1.77
N VAL A 60 -7.85 -9.19 -1.92
CA VAL A 60 -8.21 -10.22 -2.92
C VAL A 60 -9.66 -10.68 -2.74
N GLN A 61 -10.09 -10.94 -1.51
CA GLN A 61 -11.47 -11.37 -1.23
C GLN A 61 -12.51 -10.33 -1.62
N ARG A 62 -12.20 -9.04 -1.45
CA ARG A 62 -13.13 -7.94 -1.78
C ARG A 62 -13.15 -7.62 -3.26
N ILE A 63 -12.00 -7.71 -3.92
CA ILE A 63 -11.88 -7.50 -5.35
C ILE A 63 -12.76 -8.48 -6.14
N GLN A 64 -12.91 -9.72 -5.65
CA GLN A 64 -13.78 -10.72 -6.27
C GLN A 64 -15.26 -10.30 -6.33
N GLN A 65 -15.68 -9.36 -5.47
CA GLN A 65 -17.06 -8.84 -5.45
C GLN A 65 -17.27 -7.67 -6.43
N VAL A 66 -16.19 -7.15 -7.03
CA VAL A 66 -16.23 -5.99 -7.92
C VAL A 66 -16.25 -6.44 -9.38
N SER A 67 -17.39 -6.22 -10.05
CA SER A 67 -17.51 -6.43 -11.50
C SER A 67 -16.70 -5.39 -12.28
N SER A 68 -16.12 -5.81 -13.41
CA SER A 68 -15.33 -4.93 -14.29
C SER A 68 -14.24 -4.14 -13.55
N LEU A 69 -13.49 -4.83 -12.66
CA LEU A 69 -12.49 -4.23 -11.79
C LEU A 69 -11.51 -3.32 -12.54
N THR A 70 -10.97 -3.79 -13.68
CA THR A 70 -9.97 -3.05 -14.46
C THR A 70 -10.51 -1.69 -14.91
N ASP A 71 -11.71 -1.66 -15.50
CA ASP A 71 -12.34 -0.42 -15.93
C ASP A 71 -12.64 0.51 -14.75
N ARG A 72 -13.12 -0.06 -13.63
CA ARG A 72 -13.40 0.71 -12.42
C ARG A 72 -12.13 1.30 -11.79
N LEU A 73 -11.01 0.58 -11.81
CA LEU A 73 -9.71 1.09 -11.37
C LEU A 73 -9.22 2.21 -12.28
N LEU A 74 -9.36 2.07 -13.60
CA LEU A 74 -9.01 3.12 -14.56
C LEU A 74 -9.84 4.39 -14.33
N ASN A 75 -11.16 4.25 -14.16
CA ASN A 75 -12.03 5.39 -13.88
C ASN A 75 -11.71 6.01 -12.52
N ALA A 76 -11.44 5.20 -11.49
CA ALA A 76 -11.00 5.71 -10.19
C ALA A 76 -9.68 6.49 -10.28
N ARG A 77 -8.71 6.02 -11.08
CA ARG A 77 -7.45 6.76 -11.35
C ARG A 77 -7.72 8.09 -12.05
N ARG A 78 -8.56 8.13 -13.09
CA ARG A 78 -8.94 9.38 -13.78
C ARG A 78 -9.66 10.35 -12.85
N HIS A 79 -10.53 9.83 -11.98
CA HIS A 79 -11.21 10.63 -10.97
C HIS A 79 -10.23 11.24 -9.95
N LEU A 80 -9.25 10.46 -9.47
CA LEU A 80 -8.18 10.98 -8.59
C LEU A 80 -7.33 12.06 -9.28
N LEU A 81 -7.17 12.01 -10.60
CA LEU A 81 -6.49 13.02 -11.41
C LEU A 81 -7.37 14.23 -11.77
N GLY A 82 -8.63 14.26 -11.33
CA GLY A 82 -9.58 15.32 -11.66
C GLY A 82 -10.11 15.29 -13.10
N LEU A 83 -9.88 14.19 -13.84
CA LEU A 83 -10.27 14.04 -15.25
C LEU A 83 -11.72 13.57 -15.45
N GLU A 84 -12.33 12.95 -14.43
CA GLU A 84 -13.73 12.47 -14.46
C GLU A 84 -14.50 12.89 -13.20
N HIS A 85 -15.69 13.47 -13.38
CA HIS A 85 -16.55 13.96 -12.30
C HIS A 85 -17.72 13.02 -11.95
N ASN A 86 -17.83 11.86 -12.59
CA ASN A 86 -18.93 10.93 -12.34
C ASN A 86 -18.79 10.25 -10.97
N THR A 87 -19.69 10.61 -10.06
CA THR A 87 -19.72 10.29 -8.62
C THR A 87 -20.34 8.93 -8.27
N GLY A 88 -20.70 8.11 -9.26
CA GLY A 88 -21.42 6.85 -9.09
C GLY A 88 -20.55 5.60 -8.99
N LEU A 89 -19.28 5.70 -8.58
CA LEU A 89 -18.43 4.52 -8.40
C LEU A 89 -18.76 3.80 -7.09
N GLU A 90 -19.60 2.77 -7.17
CA GLU A 90 -19.66 1.76 -6.13
C GLU A 90 -18.23 1.27 -5.83
N HIS A 91 -17.91 1.10 -4.55
CA HIS A 91 -16.58 0.72 -4.06
C HIS A 91 -15.47 1.76 -4.26
N LEU A 92 -15.76 3.04 -4.53
CA LEU A 92 -14.73 4.06 -4.75
C LEU A 92 -13.66 4.12 -3.66
N THR A 93 -14.02 4.02 -2.38
CA THR A 93 -13.05 3.98 -1.26
C THR A 93 -12.11 2.79 -1.35
N LEU A 94 -12.63 1.61 -1.68
CA LEU A 94 -11.82 0.40 -1.87
C LEU A 94 -10.87 0.60 -3.06
N LEU A 95 -11.37 1.07 -4.20
CA LEU A 95 -10.58 1.27 -5.42
C LEU A 95 -9.47 2.29 -5.20
N ARG A 96 -9.75 3.41 -4.53
CA ARG A 96 -8.75 4.39 -4.12
C ARG A 96 -7.71 3.78 -3.18
N GLY A 97 -8.14 2.99 -2.20
CA GLY A 97 -7.24 2.27 -1.30
C GLY A 97 -6.31 1.30 -2.03
N LEU A 98 -6.82 0.56 -3.03
CA LEU A 98 -6.04 -0.34 -3.87
C LEU A 98 -5.01 0.42 -4.71
N ILE A 99 -5.38 1.54 -5.31
CA ILE A 99 -4.46 2.39 -6.07
C ILE A 99 -3.34 2.89 -5.14
N VAL A 100 -3.67 3.39 -3.95
CA VAL A 100 -2.66 3.85 -2.99
C VAL A 100 -1.74 2.70 -2.56
N LEU A 101 -2.30 1.52 -2.29
CA LEU A 101 -1.51 0.34 -1.93
C LEU A 101 -0.56 -0.08 -3.05
N GLU A 102 -1.03 -0.08 -4.30
CA GLU A 102 -0.21 -0.41 -5.47
C GLU A 102 0.97 0.56 -5.62
N GLU A 103 0.71 1.87 -5.60
CA GLU A 103 1.75 2.88 -5.76
C GLU A 103 2.73 2.88 -4.57
N PHE A 104 2.24 2.67 -3.34
CA PHE A 104 3.08 2.53 -2.16
C PHE A 104 4.02 1.32 -2.23
N CYS A 105 3.53 0.16 -2.68
CA CYS A 105 4.36 -1.03 -2.87
C CYS A 105 5.47 -0.81 -3.91
N LYS A 106 5.19 -0.10 -5.01
CA LYS A 106 6.22 0.28 -6.01
C LYS A 106 7.27 1.20 -5.39
N GLU A 107 6.86 2.18 -4.60
CA GLU A 107 7.78 3.09 -3.91
C GLU A 107 8.68 2.33 -2.92
N LEU A 108 8.12 1.44 -2.10
CA LEU A 108 8.89 0.58 -1.19
C LEU A 108 9.90 -0.29 -1.94
N ALA A 109 9.51 -0.87 -3.07
CA ALA A 109 10.40 -1.67 -3.90
C ALA A 109 11.56 -0.83 -4.46
N ALA A 110 11.28 0.38 -4.94
CA ALA A 110 12.30 1.31 -5.40
C ALA A 110 13.29 1.70 -4.29
N ILE A 111 12.77 2.01 -3.09
CA ILE A 111 13.60 2.30 -1.91
C ILE A 111 14.49 1.10 -1.56
N ALA A 112 13.94 -0.11 -1.54
CA ALA A 112 14.71 -1.31 -1.24
C ALA A 112 15.79 -1.56 -2.29
N PHE A 113 15.47 -1.39 -3.57
CA PHE A 113 16.42 -1.55 -4.67
C PHE A 113 17.62 -0.59 -4.55
N VAL A 114 17.38 0.68 -4.25
CA VAL A 114 18.46 1.68 -4.08
C VAL A 114 19.34 1.37 -2.86
N LYS A 115 18.80 0.68 -1.85
CA LYS A 115 19.53 0.31 -0.63
C LYS A 115 20.32 -0.99 -0.72
N LEU A 116 20.10 -1.81 -1.76
CA LEU A 116 20.90 -3.01 -1.93
C LEU A 116 22.37 -2.63 -2.18
N PRO A 117 23.33 -3.19 -1.43
CA PRO A 117 24.74 -3.04 -1.76
C PRO A 117 25.02 -3.61 -3.16
N LEU A 118 25.84 -2.91 -3.95
CA LEU A 118 26.19 -3.28 -5.33
C LEU A 118 26.85 -4.67 -5.47
N ASP A 119 27.29 -5.29 -4.36
CA ASP A 119 27.98 -6.58 -4.34
C ASP A 119 27.03 -7.81 -4.40
N GLN A 120 25.72 -7.59 -4.53
CA GLN A 120 24.70 -8.66 -4.62
C GLN A 120 23.77 -8.54 -5.85
N GLN A 121 24.15 -7.76 -6.87
CA GLN A 121 23.40 -7.66 -8.15
C GLN A 121 23.93 -8.61 -9.22
#